data_AF-K1SI55-F1
#
_entry.id   AF-K1SI55-F1
#
_cell.length_a   1.000
_cell.length_b   1.000
_cell.length_c   1.000
_cell.angle_alpha   90.00
_cell.angle_beta   90.00
_cell.angle_gamma   90.00
#
_symmetry.space_group_name_H-M   'P 1'
#
loop_
_entity.id
_entity.type
_entity.pdbx_description
1 polymer ?
#
loop_
_entity_poly.entity_id
_entity_poly.type
_entity_poly.pdbx_seq_one_letter_code
_entity_poly.pdbx_strand_id
1 'polypeptide(L)' 'MFIYSRRVGTPADKMENQVPDEVKHERFDRLKKLAESQIAGNNQKYVNTIQKVLVEGKSKTNETMLTGRTETNKVVNFEG' A
#
# COMPACT_ATOMS: atom_id res chain seq x y z
N MET A 1 -0.93 -6.72 -1.81
CA MET A 1 -0.46 -8.03 -2.35
C MET A 1 -0.72 -9.07 -1.27
N PHE A 2 -1.01 -10.31 -1.65
CA PHE A 2 -1.34 -11.37 -0.69
C PHE A 2 -0.68 -12.69 -1.09
N ILE A 3 -0.33 -13.51 -0.10
CA ILE A 3 0.14 -14.88 -0.29
C ILE A 3 -1.08 -15.81 -0.27
N TYR A 4 -1.15 -16.75 -1.20
CA TYR A 4 -2.22 -17.74 -1.21
C TYR A 4 -2.10 -18.68 0.00
N SER A 5 -3.10 -18.60 0.89
CA SER A 5 -3.31 -19.53 1.99
C SER A 5 -4.37 -20.55 1.60
N ARG A 6 -4.00 -21.83 1.70
CA ARG A 6 -4.92 -22.95 1.43
C ARG A 6 -6.08 -22.93 2.43
N ARG A 7 -7.30 -23.15 1.95
CA ARG A 7 -8.53 -23.18 2.76
C ARG A 7 -9.32 -24.43 2.41
N VAL A 8 -9.52 -25.30 3.40
CA VAL A 8 -10.15 -26.62 3.23
C VAL A 8 -11.52 -26.48 2.56
N GLY A 9 -11.78 -27.32 1.56
CA GLY A 9 -13.07 -27.39 0.86
C GLY A 9 -13.26 -26.43 -0.31
N THR A 10 -12.32 -25.51 -0.54
CA THR A 10 -12.37 -24.62 -1.71
C THR A 10 -11.95 -25.35 -2.99
N PRO A 11 -12.35 -24.91 -4.20
CA PRO A 11 -11.82 -25.49 -5.43
C PRO A 11 -10.28 -25.41 -5.52
N ALA A 12 -9.70 -24.31 -5.04
CA ALA A 12 -8.26 -24.10 -5.01
C ALA A 12 -7.52 -25.09 -4.09
N ASP A 13 -8.17 -25.57 -3.02
CA ASP A 13 -7.68 -26.62 -2.12
C ASP A 13 -7.45 -27.95 -2.84
N LYS A 14 -8.27 -28.25 -3.85
CA LYS A 14 -8.25 -29.50 -4.61
C LYS A 14 -7.35 -29.45 -5.86
N MET A 15 -6.83 -28.27 -6.20
CA MET A 15 -5.95 -28.14 -7.36
C MET A 15 -4.64 -28.89 -7.13
N GLU A 16 -4.22 -29.64 -8.13
CA GLU A 16 -2.91 -30.30 -8.15
C GLU A 16 -1.78 -29.27 -8.34
N ASN A 17 -0.54 -29.67 -8.10
CA ASN A 17 0.66 -28.83 -8.29
C ASN A 17 0.68 -27.57 -7.42
N GLN A 18 0.31 -27.72 -6.14
CA GLN A 18 0.44 -26.65 -5.15
C GLN A 18 1.90 -26.17 -5.04
N VAL A 19 2.08 -24.86 -5.03
CA VAL A 19 3.41 -24.25 -4.91
C VAL A 19 3.89 -24.37 -3.45
N PRO A 20 5.15 -24.78 -3.19
CA PRO A 20 5.73 -24.78 -1.86
C PRO A 20 5.69 -23.40 -1.21
N ASP A 21 5.58 -23.37 0.13
CA ASP A 21 5.43 -22.13 0.89
C ASP A 21 6.62 -21.17 0.68
N GLU A 22 7.84 -21.69 0.74
CA GLU A 22 9.08 -20.94 0.49
C GLU A 22 9.07 -20.22 -0.86
N VAL A 23 8.63 -20.89 -1.93
CA VAL A 23 8.54 -20.33 -3.27
C VAL A 23 7.47 -19.24 -3.35
N LYS A 24 6.35 -19.38 -2.63
CA LYS A 24 5.31 -18.34 -2.56
C LYS A 24 5.85 -17.08 -1.86
N HIS A 25 6.56 -17.26 -0.76
CA HIS A 25 7.17 -16.18 0.01
C HIS A 25 8.24 -15.44 -0.80
N GLU A 26 9.16 -16.17 -1.45
CA GLU A 26 10.19 -15.59 -2.31
C GLU A 26 9.58 -14.72 -3.43
N ARG A 27 8.56 -15.25 -4.13
CA ARG A 27 7.86 -14.51 -5.19
C ARG A 27 7.14 -13.28 -4.66
N PHE A 28 6.51 -13.40 -3.50
CA PHE A 28 5.81 -12.29 -2.84
C PHE A 28 6.79 -11.17 -2.49
N ASP A 29 7.93 -11.49 -1.86
CA ASP A 29 8.92 -10.51 -1.47
C ASP A 29 9.54 -9.81 -2.67
N ARG A 30 9.82 -10.55 -3.75
CA ARG A 30 10.29 -9.97 -5.02
C ARG A 30 9.28 -8.99 -5.61
N LEU A 31 8.00 -9.37 -5.66
CA LEU A 31 6.93 -8.51 -6.16
C LEU A 31 6.72 -7.30 -5.25
N LYS A 32 6.77 -7.49 -3.93
CA LYS A 32 6.63 -6.43 -2.93
C LYS A 32 7.72 -5.38 -3.10
N LYS A 33 8.98 -5.81 -3.21
CA LYS A 33 10.12 -4.92 -3.43
C LYS A 33 9.96 -4.12 -4.73
N LEU A 34 9.51 -4.74 -5.81
CA LEU A 34 9.25 -4.05 -7.07
C LEU A 34 8.15 -3.00 -6.91
N ALA A 35 7.00 -3.37 -6.33
CA ALA A 35 5.88 -2.46 -6.11
C ALA A 35 6.29 -1.27 -5.22
N GLU A 36 7.00 -1.51 -4.13
CA GLU A 36 7.53 -0.47 -3.24
C GLU A 36 8.45 0.51 -3.97
N SER A 37 9.33 0.02 -4.84
CA SER A 37 10.21 0.87 -5.66
C SER A 37 9.44 1.77 -6.61
N GLN A 38 8.37 1.26 -7.23
CA GLN A 38 7.51 2.02 -8.14
C GLN A 38 6.67 3.06 -7.38
N ILE A 39 6.14 2.68 -6.21
CA ILE A 39 5.41 3.60 -5.33
C ILE A 39 6.31 4.74 -4.88
N ALA A 40 7.53 4.44 -4.44
CA ALA A 40 8.52 5.44 -4.04
C ALA A 40 8.85 6.40 -5.20
N GLY A 41 9.15 5.86 -6.39
CA GLY A 41 9.41 6.65 -7.58
C GLY A 41 8.23 7.52 -8.01
N ASN A 42 6.99 7.02 -7.86
CA ASN A 42 5.80 7.81 -8.14
C ASN A 42 5.56 8.92 -7.11
N ASN A 43 5.78 8.63 -5.83
CA ASN A 43 5.63 9.61 -4.75
C ASN A 43 6.66 10.75 -4.87
N GLN A 44 7.88 10.45 -5.35
CA GLN A 44 8.92 11.45 -5.56
C GLN A 44 8.48 12.57 -6.51
N LYS A 45 7.58 12.29 -7.47
CA LYS A 45 7.04 13.29 -8.41
C LYS A 45 6.22 14.39 -7.75
N TYR A 46 5.77 14.19 -6.51
CA TYR A 46 4.96 15.16 -5.76
C TYR A 46 5.81 16.10 -4.91
N VAL A 47 7.08 15.78 -4.69
CA VAL A 47 8.00 16.62 -3.91
C VAL A 47 8.16 17.97 -4.62
N ASN A 48 8.10 19.06 -3.85
CA ASN A 48 8.18 20.45 -4.34
C ASN A 48 7.07 20.83 -5.34
N THR A 49 5.93 20.14 -5.30
CA THR A 49 4.74 20.51 -6.09
C THR A 49 3.64 21.05 -5.18
N ILE A 50 2.79 21.90 -5.74
CA ILE A 50 1.58 22.36 -5.07
C ILE A 50 0.48 21.35 -5.38
N GLN A 51 -0.17 20.83 -4.33
CA GLN A 51 -1.23 19.84 -4.45
C GLN A 51 -2.51 20.38 -3.82
N LYS A 52 -3.66 20.10 -4.44
CA LYS A 52 -4.96 20.33 -3.80
C LYS A 52 -5.17 19.28 -2.73
N VAL A 53 -5.63 19.72 -1.56
CA VAL A 53 -5.89 18.85 -0.40
C VAL A 53 -7.31 19.07 0.09
N LEU A 54 -8.08 17.98 0.19
CA LEU A 54 -9.33 17.96 0.92
C LEU A 54 -9.03 17.76 2.40
N VAL A 55 -9.38 18.75 3.23
CA VAL A 55 -9.17 18.71 4.68
C VAL A 55 -10.20 17.79 5.33
N GLU A 56 -9.74 16.82 6.11
CA GLU A 56 -10.60 15.87 6.83
C GLU A 56 -10.74 16.22 8.33
N GLY A 57 -9.82 17.01 8.89
CA GLY A 57 -9.87 17.48 10.27
C GLY A 57 -8.48 17.63 10.89
N LYS A 58 -8.41 17.57 12.22
CA LYS A 58 -7.13 17.53 12.95
C LYS A 58 -6.44 16.18 12.77
N SER A 59 -5.10 16.18 12.75
CA SER A 59 -4.32 14.95 12.70
C SER A 59 -4.53 14.11 13.97
N LYS A 60 -4.62 12.79 13.80
CA LYS A 60 -4.78 11.83 14.90
C LYS A 60 -3.57 11.76 15.83
N THR A 61 -2.40 12.15 15.33
CA THR A 61 -1.13 12.03 16.07
C THR A 61 -0.56 13.39 16.50
N ASN A 62 -1.14 14.50 16.03
CA ASN A 62 -0.75 15.84 16.44
C ASN A 62 -1.93 16.81 16.29
N GLU A 63 -2.47 17.29 17.42
CA GLU A 63 -3.63 18.18 17.43
C GLU A 63 -3.36 19.59 16.88
N THR A 64 -2.09 19.98 16.73
CA THR A 64 -1.70 21.27 16.12
C THR A 64 -1.63 21.21 14.60
N MET A 65 -1.85 20.04 14.00
CA MET A 65 -1.76 19.83 12.56
C MET A 65 -3.14 19.45 12.00
N LEU A 66 -3.42 19.87 10.78
CA LEU A 66 -4.53 19.34 9.99
C LEU A 66 -4.08 18.10 9.20
N THR A 67 -5.03 17.20 8.95
CA THR A 67 -4.88 16.06 8.05
C THR A 67 -5.87 16.17 6.91
N GLY A 68 -5.44 15.74 5.73
CA GLY A 68 -6.28 15.68 4.55
C GLY A 68 -5.75 14.73 3.50
N ARG A 69 -6.41 14.73 2.33
CA ARG A 69 -6.03 13.89 1.19
C ARG A 69 -5.91 14.67 -0.10
N THR A 70 -4.92 14.32 -0.91
CA THR A 70 -4.82 14.77 -2.30
C THR A 70 -5.88 14.10 -3.19
N GLU A 71 -6.06 14.60 -4.42
CA GLU A 71 -6.93 13.96 -5.44
C GLU A 71 -6.52 12.50 -5.75
N THR A 72 -5.25 12.16 -5.50
CA THR A 72 -4.73 10.78 -5.64
C THR A 72 -4.73 9.98 -4.34
N ASN A 73 -5.55 10.40 -3.37
CA ASN A 73 -5.76 9.77 -2.06
C ASN A 73 -4.53 9.67 -1.13
N LYS A 74 -3.44 10.38 -1.43
CA LYS A 74 -2.28 10.49 -0.51
C LYS A 74 -2.64 11.32 0.70
N VAL A 75 -2.33 10.82 1.89
CA VAL A 75 -2.51 11.53 3.17
C VAL A 75 -1.47 12.63 3.28
N VAL A 76 -1.88 13.82 3.71
CA VAL A 76 -1.02 14.98 3.94
C VAL A 76 -1.32 15.53 5.33
N ASN A 77 -0.28 15.74 6.12
CA ASN A 77 -0.36 16.48 7.39
C ASN A 77 0.33 17.83 7.20
N PHE A 78 -0.34 18.91 7.56
CA PHE A 78 0.16 20.27 7.37
C PHE A 78 -0.36 21.21 8.47
N GLU A 79 0.33 22.32 8.68
CA GLU A 79 -0.12 23.38 9.59
C GLU A 79 -1.35 24.09 8.99
N GLY A 80 -2.34 24.38 9.82
CA GLY A 80 -3.65 24.87 9.39
C GLY A 80 -4.16 26.06 10.17
#